data_AF-A0A951HRQ0-F1
#
_entry.id   AF-A0A951HRQ0-F1
#
_cell.length_a   1.000
_cell.length_b   1.000
_cell.length_c   1.000
_cell.angle_alpha   90.00
_cell.angle_beta   90.00
_cell.angle_gamma   90.00
#
_symmetry.space_group_name_H-M   'P 1'
#
loop_
_entity.id
_entity.type
_entity.pdbx_description
1 polymer ?
#
loop_
_entity_poly.entity_id
_entity_poly.type
_entity_poly.pdbx_seq_one_letter_code
_entity_poly.pdbx_strand_id
1 'polypeptide(L)'
;MARDPDEMLVRAEEMFRRFDSRTSDYVRDAGRRYGPTARGLARRAAGLGAGLVALAVATVAFAMIVGPIGLTGLFVVSILALAILFLVGMMPSEPKRVAYTEELPTKIVVRQLSSLLSRERAALPAPAARRADAIGATLPLLEQRLADLDPLDPIAADARRLMGKHLPDLIDRYERVPPAYRQEKDGEGMTVDERLVASLDAAKTALDDVADRLSRSDREAFETQGRFIESRYKDPA
;
A
#
# COMPACT_ATOMS: atom_id res chain seq x y z
N MET A 1 -22.78 64.83 18.31
CA MET A 1 -23.28 63.73 17.47
C MET A 1 -22.66 62.45 18.02
N ALA A 2 -23.24 61.92 19.10
CA ALA A 2 -22.80 60.69 19.74
C ALA A 2 -23.35 59.53 18.93
N ARG A 3 -22.48 58.59 18.50
CA ARG A 3 -22.92 57.37 17.82
C ARG A 3 -23.58 56.46 18.84
N ASP A 4 -24.76 55.97 18.49
CA ASP A 4 -25.58 55.13 19.33
C ASP A 4 -24.89 53.76 19.55
N PRO A 5 -24.63 53.33 20.79
CA PRO A 5 -23.97 52.05 21.07
C PRO A 5 -24.74 50.85 20.54
N ASP A 6 -26.07 50.95 20.42
CA ASP A 6 -26.92 49.88 19.90
C ASP A 6 -26.67 49.63 18.40
N GLU A 7 -26.33 50.68 17.65
CA GLU A 7 -26.00 50.58 16.23
C GLU A 7 -24.64 49.91 15.99
N MET A 8 -23.72 50.04 16.97
CA MET A 8 -22.44 49.33 16.94
C MET A 8 -22.57 47.85 17.29
N LEU A 9 -23.48 47.49 18.18
CA LEU A 9 -23.74 46.10 18.54
C LEU A 9 -24.38 45.34 17.37
N VAL A 10 -25.34 45.96 16.68
CA VAL A 10 -25.98 45.37 15.49
C VAL A 10 -24.95 45.16 14.36
N ARG A 11 -24.06 46.14 14.14
CA ARG A 11 -23.02 46.04 13.11
C ARG A 11 -21.92 45.03 13.46
N ALA A 12 -21.58 44.89 14.74
CA ALA A 12 -20.66 43.87 15.22
C ALA A 12 -21.27 42.47 15.02
N GLU A 13 -22.55 42.28 15.33
CA GLU A 13 -23.26 41.01 15.17
C GLU A 13 -23.38 40.60 13.69
N GLU A 14 -23.62 41.57 12.79
CA GLU A 14 -23.58 41.32 11.34
C GLU A 14 -22.18 40.98 10.82
N MET A 15 -21.12 41.61 11.36
CA MET A 15 -19.74 41.26 11.01
C MET A 15 -19.34 39.87 11.51
N PHE A 16 -19.75 39.51 12.74
CA PHE A 16 -19.49 38.20 13.33
C PHE A 16 -20.25 37.09 12.59
N ARG A 17 -21.50 37.31 12.16
CA ARG A 17 -22.25 36.35 11.31
C ARG A 17 -21.59 36.11 9.94
N ARG A 18 -20.90 37.13 9.40
CA ARG A 18 -20.17 37.01 8.13
C ARG A 18 -18.83 36.26 8.27
N PHE A 19 -18.27 36.19 9.48
CA PHE A 19 -17.05 35.43 9.78
C PHE A 19 -17.33 33.96 10.18
N ASP A 20 -18.46 33.70 10.83
CA ASP A 20 -18.88 32.34 11.20
C ASP A 20 -19.24 31.50 9.97
N SER A 21 -19.86 32.12 8.96
CA SER A 21 -20.19 31.47 7.68
C SER A 21 -18.99 31.13 6.78
N ARG A 22 -17.81 31.74 7.00
CA ARG A 22 -16.60 31.45 6.20
C ARG A 22 -15.62 30.49 6.86
N THR A 23 -15.78 30.24 8.16
CA THR A 23 -14.93 29.30 8.93
C THR A 23 -15.62 27.94 9.11
N SER A 24 -16.96 27.90 9.02
CA SER A 24 -17.77 26.68 9.09
C SER A 24 -17.58 25.73 7.89
N ASP A 25 -17.28 26.29 6.70
CA ASP A 25 -17.14 25.49 5.48
C ASP A 25 -15.79 24.77 5.37
N TYR A 26 -14.73 25.26 6.01
CA TYR A 26 -13.41 24.58 6.03
C TYR A 26 -13.36 23.36 6.97
N VAL A 27 -14.20 23.32 8.00
CA VAL A 27 -14.25 22.19 8.97
C VAL A 27 -15.27 21.12 8.56
N ARG A 28 -16.29 21.48 7.74
CA ARG A 28 -17.30 20.53 7.27
C ARG A 28 -16.93 19.78 5.99
N ASP A 29 -15.99 20.28 5.19
CA ASP A 29 -15.59 19.61 3.94
C ASP A 29 -14.43 18.60 4.12
N ALA A 30 -13.80 18.56 5.30
CA ALA A 30 -12.80 17.55 5.65
C ALA A 30 -13.40 16.15 5.99
N GLY A 31 -14.72 16.04 6.13
CA GLY A 31 -15.39 14.85 6.65
C GLY A 31 -16.01 13.90 5.63
N ARG A 32 -16.01 14.21 4.33
CA ARG A 32 -16.80 13.45 3.32
C ARG A 32 -16.04 12.76 2.20
N ARG A 33 -14.69 12.77 2.22
CA ARG A 33 -13.86 12.02 1.25
C ARG A 33 -13.12 10.81 1.81
N TYR A 34 -13.40 10.38 3.03
CA TYR A 34 -12.83 9.15 3.59
C TYR A 34 -13.87 8.05 3.76
N GLY A 35 -13.99 7.22 2.73
CA GLY A 35 -14.35 5.81 2.85
C GLY A 35 -13.49 5.02 1.85
N PRO A 36 -13.12 3.74 2.08
CA PRO A 36 -13.24 2.88 3.25
C PRO A 36 -11.84 2.39 3.72
N THR A 37 -11.18 3.10 4.63
CA THR A 37 -9.95 2.61 5.32
C THR A 37 -10.17 2.34 6.80
N ALA A 38 -11.43 2.09 7.20
CA ALA A 38 -11.81 1.82 8.57
C ALA A 38 -11.10 0.60 9.18
N ARG A 39 -10.64 -0.38 8.38
CA ARG A 39 -9.98 -1.60 8.91
C ARG A 39 -8.52 -1.39 9.31
N GLY A 40 -7.80 -0.50 8.61
CA GLY A 40 -6.43 -0.12 8.97
C GLY A 40 -6.41 0.83 10.17
N LEU A 41 -7.37 1.76 10.19
CA LEU A 41 -7.61 2.62 11.35
C LEU A 41 -8.12 1.82 12.55
N ALA A 42 -8.97 0.80 12.36
CA ALA A 42 -9.49 -0.04 13.44
C ALA A 42 -8.40 -0.90 14.10
N ARG A 43 -7.40 -1.42 13.36
CA ARG A 43 -6.28 -2.15 14.00
C ARG A 43 -5.36 -1.21 14.78
N ARG A 44 -5.12 -0.01 14.27
CA ARG A 44 -4.36 1.03 14.99
C ARG A 44 -5.14 1.58 16.19
N ALA A 45 -6.46 1.75 16.06
CA ALA A 45 -7.37 2.15 17.13
C ALA A 45 -7.62 1.02 18.14
N ALA A 46 -7.57 -0.25 17.74
CA ALA A 46 -7.63 -1.40 18.65
C ALA A 46 -6.32 -1.55 19.43
N GLY A 47 -5.17 -1.30 18.80
CA GLY A 47 -3.88 -1.23 19.50
C GLY A 47 -3.84 -0.08 20.52
N LEU A 48 -4.28 1.12 20.11
CA LEU A 48 -4.42 2.28 21.00
C LEU A 48 -5.47 2.07 22.10
N GLY A 49 -6.59 1.43 21.77
CA GLY A 49 -7.68 1.13 22.68
C GLY A 49 -7.30 0.07 23.71
N ALA A 50 -6.61 -1.00 23.30
CA ALA A 50 -6.08 -2.02 24.20
C ALA A 50 -5.01 -1.44 25.13
N GLY A 51 -4.14 -0.55 24.63
CA GLY A 51 -3.18 0.18 25.46
C GLY A 51 -3.84 1.06 26.51
N LEU A 52 -4.88 1.82 26.14
CA LEU A 52 -5.66 2.66 27.06
C LEU A 52 -6.40 1.84 28.11
N VAL A 53 -7.00 0.70 27.73
CA VAL A 53 -7.69 -0.20 28.67
C VAL A 53 -6.69 -0.86 29.61
N ALA A 54 -5.55 -1.35 29.12
CA ALA A 54 -4.50 -1.92 29.96
C ALA A 54 -3.94 -0.89 30.94
N LEU A 55 -3.73 0.34 30.50
CA LEU A 55 -3.32 1.45 31.35
C LEU A 55 -4.36 1.76 32.43
N ALA A 56 -5.65 1.84 32.06
CA ALA A 56 -6.73 2.09 33.00
C ALA A 56 -6.82 0.98 34.06
N VAL A 57 -6.73 -0.29 33.65
CA VAL A 57 -6.73 -1.45 34.56
C VAL A 57 -5.52 -1.43 35.48
N ALA A 58 -4.32 -1.14 34.96
CA ALA A 58 -3.10 -1.03 35.76
C ALA A 58 -3.20 0.12 36.78
N THR A 59 -3.78 1.25 36.39
CA THR A 59 -3.97 2.42 37.26
C THR A 59 -4.94 2.10 38.39
N VAL A 60 -6.06 1.44 38.09
CA VAL A 60 -7.05 1.00 39.10
C VAL A 60 -6.46 -0.05 40.04
N ALA A 61 -5.76 -1.05 39.51
CA ALA A 61 -5.12 -2.09 40.32
C ALA A 61 -4.05 -1.50 41.27
N PHE A 62 -3.28 -0.51 40.79
CA PHE A 62 -2.28 0.18 41.60
C PHE A 62 -2.92 1.06 42.68
N ALA A 63 -4.01 1.79 42.37
CA ALA A 63 -4.76 2.58 43.33
C ALA A 63 -5.33 1.74 44.48
N MET A 64 -5.77 0.50 44.18
CA MET A 64 -6.31 -0.43 45.18
C MET A 64 -5.26 -0.96 46.17
N ILE A 65 -3.97 -0.91 45.83
CA ILE A 65 -2.88 -1.45 46.65
C ILE A 65 -2.20 -0.35 47.49
N VAL A 66 -2.11 0.89 46.98
CA VAL A 66 -1.21 1.92 47.54
C VAL A 66 -1.95 3.09 48.21
N GLY A 67 -3.25 3.29 47.94
CA GLY A 67 -4.04 4.42 48.48
C GLY A 67 -4.20 5.59 47.48
N PRO A 68 -4.89 6.69 47.86
CA PRO A 68 -5.31 7.74 46.94
C PRO A 68 -4.11 8.37 46.21
N ILE A 69 -4.15 8.29 44.89
CA ILE A 69 -3.10 8.75 43.98
C ILE A 69 -3.07 10.28 44.02
N GLY A 70 -2.15 10.86 44.79
CA GLY A 70 -1.84 12.29 44.70
C GLY A 70 -1.32 12.67 43.31
N LEU A 71 -1.18 13.98 43.04
CA LEU A 71 -0.68 14.51 41.76
C LEU A 71 0.59 13.81 41.24
N THR A 72 1.50 13.42 42.14
CA THR A 72 2.71 12.67 41.82
C THR A 72 2.46 11.31 41.17
N GLY A 73 1.45 10.55 41.62
CA GLY A 73 1.14 9.26 41.02
C GLY A 73 0.51 9.37 39.63
N LEU A 74 -0.22 10.47 39.35
CA LEU A 74 -0.73 10.76 38.00
C LEU A 74 0.41 10.99 37.00
N PHE A 75 1.48 11.69 37.42
CA PHE A 75 2.65 11.89 36.56
C PHE A 75 3.39 10.58 36.27
N VAL A 76 3.55 9.70 37.27
CA VAL A 76 4.21 8.40 37.08
C VAL A 76 3.43 7.53 36.09
N VAL A 77 2.12 7.44 36.25
CA VAL A 77 1.24 6.68 35.33
C VAL A 77 1.28 7.27 33.91
N SER A 78 1.28 8.60 33.79
CA SER A 78 1.30 9.30 32.50
C SER A 78 2.63 9.11 31.76
N ILE A 79 3.77 9.16 32.48
CA ILE A 79 5.09 8.88 31.92
C ILE A 79 5.20 7.42 31.50
N LEU A 80 4.67 6.50 32.31
CA LEU A 80 4.66 5.08 31.97
C LEU A 80 3.78 4.78 30.75
N ALA A 81 2.63 5.44 30.64
CA ALA A 81 1.75 5.35 29.46
C ALA A 81 2.45 5.84 28.19
N LEU A 82 3.14 6.98 28.26
CA LEU A 82 3.92 7.52 27.16
C LEU A 82 5.10 6.59 26.79
N ALA A 83 5.76 6.00 27.78
CA ALA A 83 6.84 5.04 27.56
C ALA A 83 6.34 3.76 26.87
N ILE A 84 5.18 3.23 27.28
CA ILE A 84 4.54 2.07 26.65
C ILE A 84 4.12 2.42 25.22
N LEU A 85 3.50 3.58 25.01
CA LEU A 85 3.09 4.03 23.68
C LEU A 85 4.30 4.23 22.75
N PHE A 86 5.40 4.77 23.28
CA PHE A 86 6.66 4.94 22.57
C PHE A 86 7.28 3.58 22.20
N LEU A 87 7.33 2.63 23.14
CA LEU A 87 7.84 1.27 22.92
C LEU A 87 7.02 0.50 21.87
N VAL A 88 5.70 0.59 21.94
CA VAL A 88 4.79 -0.03 20.96
C VAL A 88 4.88 0.66 19.60
N GLY A 89 5.03 1.99 19.57
CA GLY A 89 5.25 2.74 18.32
C GLY A 89 6.59 2.44 17.65
N MET A 90 7.59 2.01 18.41
CA MET A 90 8.90 1.60 17.90
C MET A 90 8.95 0.13 17.46
N MET A 91 7.87 -0.65 17.70
CA MET A 91 7.81 -2.06 17.34
C MET A 91 7.67 -2.20 15.81
N PRO A 92 8.57 -2.94 15.13
CA PRO A 92 8.48 -3.13 13.69
C PRO A 92 7.18 -3.87 13.37
N SER A 93 6.36 -3.29 12.48
CA SER A 93 5.16 -3.96 12.00
C SER A 93 5.55 -5.30 11.36
N GLU A 94 4.92 -6.40 11.79
CA GLU A 94 5.17 -7.73 11.21
C GLU A 94 5.15 -7.64 9.68
N PRO A 95 6.15 -8.20 8.99
CA PRO A 95 6.22 -8.11 7.54
C PRO A 95 4.98 -8.80 6.94
N LYS A 96 4.14 -8.01 6.27
CA LYS A 96 2.88 -8.44 5.64
C LYS A 96 3.11 -9.49 4.52
N ARG A 97 4.38 -9.78 4.16
CA ARG A 97 4.82 -10.66 3.06
C ARG A 97 6.13 -11.35 3.41
N VAL A 98 6.34 -12.58 2.90
CA VAL A 98 7.65 -13.25 2.97
C VAL A 98 8.61 -12.48 2.06
N ALA A 99 9.81 -12.15 2.55
CA ALA A 99 10.80 -11.46 1.76
C ALA A 99 11.17 -12.27 0.52
N TYR A 100 11.30 -11.60 -0.62
CA TYR A 100 11.73 -12.25 -1.85
C TYR A 100 13.16 -12.78 -1.72
N THR A 101 13.34 -14.04 -2.10
CA THR A 101 14.63 -14.71 -2.31
C THR A 101 14.62 -15.38 -3.68
N GLU A 102 15.77 -15.58 -4.29
CA GLU A 102 15.88 -16.19 -5.64
C GLU A 102 15.38 -17.64 -5.65
N GLU A 103 15.48 -18.32 -4.51
CA GLU A 103 14.99 -19.68 -4.29
C GLU A 103 13.47 -19.76 -4.11
N LEU A 104 12.78 -18.62 -4.01
CA LEU A 104 11.35 -18.61 -3.72
C LEU A 104 10.58 -19.17 -4.92
N PRO A 105 9.71 -20.18 -4.73
CA PRO A 105 9.01 -20.80 -5.85
C PRO A 105 8.15 -19.77 -6.60
N THR A 106 8.16 -19.83 -7.94
CA THR A 106 7.40 -18.93 -8.84
C THR A 106 5.95 -18.78 -8.39
N LYS A 107 5.29 -19.88 -8.05
CA LYS A 107 3.91 -19.91 -7.56
C LYS A 107 3.68 -19.04 -6.32
N ILE A 108 4.64 -19.02 -5.39
CA ILE A 108 4.55 -18.20 -4.18
C ILE A 108 4.68 -16.71 -4.55
N VAL A 109 5.66 -16.38 -5.41
CA VAL A 109 5.89 -15.02 -5.91
C VAL A 109 4.65 -14.47 -6.60
N VAL A 110 4.10 -15.22 -7.56
CA VAL A 110 2.91 -14.83 -8.32
C VAL A 110 1.70 -14.67 -7.41
N ARG A 111 1.47 -15.62 -6.49
CA ARG A 111 0.35 -15.54 -5.54
C ARG A 111 0.48 -14.34 -4.60
N GLN A 112 1.68 -14.01 -4.15
CA GLN A 112 1.91 -12.83 -3.32
C GLN A 112 1.62 -11.55 -4.08
N LEU A 113 2.10 -11.43 -5.32
CA LEU A 113 1.86 -10.27 -6.16
C LEU A 113 0.37 -10.13 -6.52
N SER A 114 -0.32 -11.19 -6.92
CA SER A 114 -1.76 -11.13 -7.23
C SER A 114 -2.60 -10.73 -6.00
N SER A 115 -2.24 -11.26 -4.83
CA SER A 115 -2.88 -10.87 -3.56
C SER A 115 -2.58 -9.42 -3.18
N LEU A 116 -1.39 -8.91 -3.53
CA LEU A 116 -1.01 -7.51 -3.32
C LEU A 116 -1.82 -6.60 -4.23
N LEU A 117 -1.79 -6.83 -5.54
CA LEU A 117 -2.47 -6.00 -6.54
C LEU A 117 -3.97 -5.91 -6.26
N SER A 118 -4.60 -7.03 -5.88
CA SER A 118 -6.02 -7.06 -5.52
C SER A 118 -6.35 -6.27 -4.24
N ARG A 119 -5.49 -6.31 -3.23
CA ARG A 119 -5.69 -5.56 -1.98
C ARG A 119 -5.48 -4.06 -2.17
N GLU A 120 -4.41 -3.68 -2.86
CA GLU A 120 -4.04 -2.27 -2.99
C GLU A 120 -4.77 -1.57 -4.14
N ARG A 121 -5.54 -2.30 -4.96
CA ARG A 121 -6.37 -1.78 -6.07
C ARG A 121 -7.17 -0.52 -5.71
N ALA A 122 -7.77 -0.49 -4.53
CA ALA A 122 -8.61 0.64 -4.10
C ALA A 122 -7.82 1.88 -3.67
N ALA A 123 -6.53 1.72 -3.34
CA ALA A 123 -5.65 2.81 -2.94
C ALA A 123 -4.91 3.45 -4.13
N LEU A 124 -4.95 2.81 -5.30
CA LEU A 124 -4.32 3.27 -6.54
C LEU A 124 -5.24 4.26 -7.30
N PRO A 125 -4.66 5.23 -8.02
CA PRO A 125 -5.44 6.08 -8.91
C PRO A 125 -6.01 5.22 -10.05
N ALA A 126 -7.18 5.59 -10.58
CA ALA A 126 -7.89 4.84 -11.62
C ALA A 126 -7.01 4.36 -12.80
N PRO A 127 -6.12 5.18 -13.39
CA PRO A 127 -5.22 4.69 -14.44
C PRO A 127 -4.24 3.62 -13.95
N ALA A 128 -3.66 3.76 -12.76
CA ALA A 128 -2.74 2.76 -12.20
C ALA A 128 -3.46 1.46 -11.84
N ALA A 129 -4.68 1.54 -11.29
CA ALA A 129 -5.51 0.38 -11.00
C ALA A 129 -5.76 -0.47 -12.26
N ARG A 130 -6.02 0.17 -13.41
CA ARG A 130 -6.15 -0.52 -14.70
C ARG A 130 -4.87 -1.24 -15.13
N ARG A 131 -3.69 -0.63 -14.90
CA ARG A 131 -2.40 -1.27 -15.20
C ARG A 131 -2.12 -2.44 -14.27
N ALA A 132 -2.42 -2.29 -12.97
CA ALA A 132 -2.33 -3.37 -11.99
C ALA A 132 -3.24 -4.55 -12.35
N ASP A 133 -4.49 -4.28 -12.76
CA ASP A 133 -5.43 -5.32 -13.22
C ASP A 133 -4.87 -6.04 -14.46
N ALA A 134 -4.29 -5.29 -15.42
CA ALA A 134 -3.68 -5.86 -16.61
C ALA A 134 -2.44 -6.73 -16.31
N ILE A 135 -1.59 -6.32 -15.37
CA ILE A 135 -0.48 -7.15 -14.87
C ILE A 135 -1.04 -8.42 -14.25
N GLY A 136 -2.05 -8.29 -13.38
CA GLY A 136 -2.70 -9.42 -12.71
C GLY A 136 -3.25 -10.47 -13.68
N ALA A 137 -3.73 -10.05 -14.85
CA ALA A 137 -4.20 -10.95 -15.90
C ALA A 137 -3.07 -11.73 -16.60
N THR A 138 -1.85 -11.19 -16.69
CA THR A 138 -0.69 -11.87 -17.29
C THR A 138 -0.06 -12.89 -16.33
N LEU A 139 -0.21 -12.71 -15.01
CA LEU A 139 0.47 -13.53 -14.01
C LEU A 139 0.20 -15.05 -14.09
N PRO A 140 -1.03 -15.56 -14.35
CA PRO A 140 -1.27 -17.00 -14.43
C PRO A 140 -0.51 -17.67 -15.57
N LEU A 141 -0.40 -16.99 -16.72
CA LEU A 141 0.38 -17.46 -17.85
C LEU A 141 1.86 -17.55 -17.47
N LEU A 142 2.41 -16.50 -16.87
CA LEU A 142 3.79 -16.48 -16.41
C LEU A 142 4.06 -17.54 -15.34
N GLU A 143 3.13 -17.77 -14.40
CA GLU A 143 3.26 -18.82 -13.39
C GLU A 143 3.48 -20.19 -14.02
N GLN A 144 2.63 -20.54 -14.99
CA GLN A 144 2.71 -21.82 -15.69
C GLN A 144 4.05 -21.95 -16.44
N ARG A 145 4.44 -20.93 -17.21
CA ARG A 145 5.65 -20.99 -18.05
C ARG A 145 6.94 -20.99 -17.25
N LEU A 146 7.01 -20.16 -16.21
CA LEU A 146 8.18 -20.06 -15.34
C LEU A 146 8.32 -21.25 -14.38
N ALA A 147 7.30 -22.12 -14.28
CA ALA A 147 7.38 -23.37 -13.54
C ALA A 147 8.05 -24.50 -14.33
N ASP A 148 8.00 -24.44 -15.66
CA ASP A 148 8.59 -25.44 -16.56
C ASP A 148 10.08 -25.17 -16.86
N LEU A 149 10.57 -23.97 -16.53
CA LEU A 149 11.96 -23.55 -16.75
C LEU A 149 12.88 -23.95 -15.60
N ASP A 150 14.17 -24.10 -15.92
CA ASP A 150 15.23 -24.28 -14.93
C ASP A 150 15.21 -23.11 -13.92
N PRO A 151 15.31 -23.39 -12.60
CA PRO A 151 15.47 -22.35 -11.59
C PRO A 151 16.60 -21.35 -11.86
N LEU A 152 17.68 -21.77 -12.55
CA LEU A 152 18.86 -20.98 -12.90
C LEU A 152 18.71 -20.21 -14.23
N ASP A 153 17.60 -20.35 -14.94
CA ASP A 153 17.37 -19.61 -16.18
C ASP A 153 17.34 -18.09 -15.90
N PRO A 154 18.16 -17.27 -16.61
CA PRO A 154 18.28 -15.85 -16.32
C PRO A 154 17.00 -15.07 -16.62
N ILE A 155 16.24 -15.45 -17.65
CA ILE A 155 14.96 -14.81 -17.99
C ILE A 155 13.94 -15.11 -16.89
N ALA A 156 13.91 -16.34 -16.40
CA ALA A 156 13.04 -16.73 -15.30
C ALA A 156 13.41 -16.03 -13.99
N ALA A 157 14.70 -15.92 -13.68
CA ALA A 157 15.19 -15.22 -12.50
C ALA A 157 14.81 -13.73 -12.51
N ASP A 158 15.01 -13.04 -13.62
CA ASP A 158 14.66 -11.62 -13.74
C ASP A 158 13.14 -11.39 -13.66
N ALA A 159 12.32 -12.27 -14.25
CA ALA A 159 10.87 -12.19 -14.14
C ALA A 159 10.40 -12.40 -12.69
N ARG A 160 10.95 -13.39 -11.99
CA ARG A 160 10.67 -13.62 -10.55
C ARG A 160 11.09 -12.41 -9.71
N ARG A 161 12.23 -11.79 -10.02
CA ARG A 161 12.73 -10.61 -9.31
C ARG A 161 11.84 -9.38 -9.55
N LEU A 162 11.40 -9.17 -10.78
CA LEU A 162 10.45 -8.12 -11.12
C LEU A 162 9.14 -8.28 -10.34
N MET A 163 8.56 -9.49 -10.34
CA MET A 163 7.29 -9.79 -9.67
C MET A 163 7.38 -9.82 -8.14
N GLY A 164 8.48 -10.35 -7.59
CA GLY A 164 8.61 -10.60 -6.15
C GLY A 164 9.25 -9.46 -5.37
N LYS A 165 10.04 -8.61 -6.04
CA LYS A 165 10.78 -7.51 -5.40
C LYS A 165 10.38 -6.16 -5.95
N HIS A 166 10.60 -5.92 -7.23
CA HIS A 166 10.48 -4.56 -7.80
C HIS A 166 9.04 -4.03 -7.84
N LEU A 167 8.08 -4.84 -8.30
CA LEU A 167 6.67 -4.47 -8.34
C LEU A 167 6.09 -4.24 -6.93
N PRO A 168 6.27 -5.16 -5.96
CA PRO A 168 5.85 -4.92 -4.58
C PRO A 168 6.50 -3.68 -3.96
N ASP A 169 7.81 -3.49 -4.13
CA ASP A 169 8.53 -2.33 -3.61
C ASP A 169 8.01 -1.01 -4.20
N LEU A 170 7.67 -0.99 -5.49
CA LEU A 170 7.10 0.19 -6.15
C LEU A 170 5.77 0.59 -5.50
N ILE A 171 4.88 -0.38 -5.29
CA ILE A 171 3.56 -0.13 -4.69
C ILE A 171 3.72 0.30 -3.23
N ASP A 172 4.59 -0.38 -2.48
CA ASP A 172 4.86 -0.03 -1.07
C ASP A 172 5.46 1.38 -0.94
N ARG A 173 6.32 1.81 -1.87
CA ARG A 173 6.86 3.17 -1.89
C ARG A 173 5.79 4.21 -2.22
N TYR A 174 4.91 3.91 -3.17
CA TYR A 174 3.78 4.79 -3.50
C TYR A 174 2.84 4.96 -2.29
N GLU A 175 2.56 3.90 -1.55
CA GLU A 175 1.72 3.98 -0.34
C GLU A 175 2.31 4.84 0.77
N ARG A 176 3.64 4.88 0.88
CA ARG A 176 4.34 5.73 1.86
C ARG A 176 4.20 7.21 1.53
N VAL A 177 3.89 7.58 0.28
CA VAL A 177 3.65 8.97 -0.10
C VAL A 177 2.27 9.39 0.42
N PRO A 178 2.18 10.39 1.33
CA PRO A 178 0.90 10.85 1.83
C PRO A 178 0.05 11.45 0.69
N PRO A 179 -1.28 11.27 0.70
CA PRO A 179 -2.16 11.71 -0.39
C PRO A 179 -2.00 13.18 -0.79
N ALA A 180 -1.69 14.06 0.17
CA ALA A 180 -1.48 15.48 -0.07
C ALA A 180 -0.31 15.80 -1.02
N TYR A 181 0.71 14.94 -1.05
CA TYR A 181 1.93 15.15 -1.85
C TYR A 181 1.91 14.40 -3.19
N ARG A 182 0.87 13.60 -3.48
CA ARG A 182 0.86 12.76 -4.69
C ARG A 182 0.72 13.54 -5.99
N GLN A 183 0.18 14.75 -5.91
CA GLN A 183 0.02 15.68 -7.02
C GLN A 183 1.21 16.63 -7.18
N GLU A 184 2.20 16.57 -6.28
CA GLU A 184 3.42 17.35 -6.44
C GLU A 184 4.26 16.79 -7.58
N LYS A 185 4.84 17.70 -8.35
CA LYS A 185 5.71 17.36 -9.47
C LYS A 185 7.13 17.17 -8.97
N ASP A 186 7.76 16.12 -9.45
CA ASP A 186 9.19 15.89 -9.25
C ASP A 186 10.06 16.70 -10.23
N GLY A 187 11.38 16.47 -10.18
CA GLY A 187 12.36 17.16 -11.03
C GLY A 187 12.21 16.89 -12.54
N GLU A 188 11.45 15.89 -12.94
CA GLU A 188 11.15 15.58 -14.34
C GLU A 188 9.76 16.11 -14.75
N GLY A 189 9.07 16.83 -13.85
CA GLY A 189 7.77 17.43 -14.10
C GLY A 189 6.59 16.46 -14.01
N MET A 190 6.82 15.22 -13.55
CA MET A 190 5.78 14.20 -13.35
C MET A 190 5.25 14.24 -11.92
N THR A 191 3.95 14.04 -11.76
CA THR A 191 3.36 13.77 -10.44
C THR A 191 3.69 12.35 -9.98
N VAL A 192 3.56 12.09 -8.68
CA VAL A 192 3.77 10.74 -8.11
C VAL A 192 2.79 9.73 -8.72
N ASP A 193 1.54 10.14 -8.94
CA ASP A 193 0.52 9.30 -9.60
C ASP A 193 0.90 8.98 -11.05
N GLU A 194 1.38 9.96 -11.82
CA GLU A 194 1.84 9.75 -13.20
C GLU A 194 3.08 8.85 -13.25
N ARG A 195 4.02 9.05 -12.33
CA ARG A 195 5.24 8.21 -12.23
C ARG A 195 4.90 6.77 -11.89
N LEU A 196 3.93 6.55 -11.00
CA LEU A 196 3.43 5.21 -10.69
C LEU A 196 2.82 4.56 -11.95
N VAL A 197 1.97 5.29 -12.68
CA VAL A 197 1.36 4.77 -13.92
C VAL A 197 2.43 4.38 -14.93
N ALA A 198 3.42 5.25 -15.18
CA ALA A 198 4.51 4.97 -16.11
C ALA A 198 5.35 3.76 -15.66
N SER A 199 5.63 3.65 -14.37
CA SER A 199 6.42 2.53 -13.82
C SER A 199 5.66 1.20 -13.92
N LEU A 200 4.35 1.19 -13.65
CA LEU A 200 3.51 0.01 -13.83
C LEU A 200 3.35 -0.38 -15.30
N ASP A 201 3.29 0.60 -16.19
CA ASP A 201 3.25 0.34 -17.64
C ASP A 201 4.56 -0.31 -18.12
N ALA A 202 5.71 0.24 -17.73
CA ALA A 202 7.01 -0.34 -18.04
C ALA A 202 7.17 -1.76 -17.46
N ALA A 203 6.69 -1.98 -16.23
CA ALA A 203 6.70 -3.32 -15.63
C ALA A 203 5.81 -4.29 -16.40
N LYS A 204 4.63 -3.86 -16.86
CA LYS A 204 3.76 -4.68 -17.71
C LYS A 204 4.47 -5.04 -19.02
N THR A 205 5.05 -4.07 -19.71
CA THR A 205 5.79 -4.33 -20.97
C THR A 205 6.91 -5.34 -20.76
N ALA A 206 7.69 -5.19 -19.68
CA ALA A 206 8.75 -6.15 -19.37
C ALA A 206 8.22 -7.57 -19.12
N LEU A 207 7.07 -7.71 -18.45
CA LEU A 207 6.42 -9.01 -18.25
C LEU A 207 5.87 -9.62 -19.54
N ASP A 208 5.29 -8.78 -20.41
CA ASP A 208 4.82 -9.23 -21.73
C ASP A 208 6.00 -9.67 -22.61
N ASP A 209 7.12 -8.94 -22.60
CA ASP A 209 8.35 -9.30 -23.33
C ASP A 209 8.91 -10.64 -22.85
N VAL A 210 8.89 -10.90 -21.54
CA VAL A 210 9.24 -12.21 -20.99
C VAL A 210 8.28 -13.28 -21.51
N ALA A 211 6.97 -13.06 -21.42
CA ALA A 211 5.97 -14.03 -21.89
C ALA A 211 6.15 -14.35 -23.39
N ASP A 212 6.47 -13.34 -24.20
CA ASP A 212 6.73 -13.48 -25.63
C ASP A 212 8.01 -14.29 -25.91
N ARG A 213 9.10 -14.03 -25.17
CA ARG A 213 10.35 -14.79 -25.31
C ARG A 213 10.15 -16.27 -24.97
N LEU A 214 9.44 -16.54 -23.88
CA LEU A 214 9.09 -17.91 -23.49
C LEU A 214 8.24 -18.60 -24.56
N SER A 215 7.26 -17.88 -25.11
CA SER A 215 6.40 -18.40 -26.17
C SER A 215 7.15 -18.68 -27.48
N ARG A 216 8.18 -17.90 -27.81
CA ARG A 216 9.04 -18.14 -28.98
C ARG A 216 9.89 -19.39 -28.81
N SER A 217 10.52 -19.55 -27.66
CA SER A 217 11.33 -20.74 -27.35
C SER A 217 10.52 -22.03 -27.49
N ASP A 218 9.28 -22.05 -27.00
CA ASP A 218 8.39 -23.21 -27.12
C ASP A 218 8.06 -23.56 -28.57
N ARG A 219 7.83 -22.53 -29.41
CA ARG A 219 7.52 -22.73 -30.84
C ARG A 219 8.71 -23.31 -31.58
N GLU A 220 9.91 -22.80 -31.32
CA GLU A 220 11.15 -23.29 -31.94
C GLU A 220 11.44 -24.74 -31.54
N ALA A 221 11.25 -25.08 -30.25
CA ALA A 221 11.38 -26.45 -29.76
C ALA A 221 10.36 -27.39 -30.44
N PHE A 222 9.11 -26.96 -30.57
CA PHE A 222 8.05 -27.70 -31.25
C PHE A 222 8.35 -27.93 -32.73
N GLU A 223 8.78 -26.88 -33.47
CA GLU A 223 9.14 -26.99 -34.88
C GLU A 223 10.31 -27.96 -35.11
N THR A 224 11.32 -27.90 -34.23
CA THR A 224 12.48 -28.80 -34.29
C THR A 224 12.05 -30.25 -34.10
N GLN A 225 11.21 -30.53 -33.10
CA GLN A 225 10.68 -31.86 -32.84
C GLN A 225 9.83 -32.36 -34.02
N GLY A 226 9.00 -31.50 -34.61
CA GLY A 226 8.20 -31.82 -35.79
C GLY A 226 9.07 -32.21 -36.99
N ARG A 227 10.08 -31.40 -37.33
CA ARG A 227 11.03 -31.70 -38.42
C ARG A 227 11.80 -33.00 -38.18
N PHE A 228 12.21 -33.26 -36.94
CA PHE A 228 12.87 -34.52 -36.58
C PHE A 228 11.97 -35.72 -36.86
N ILE A 229 10.72 -35.69 -36.41
CA ILE A 229 9.74 -36.78 -36.64
C ILE A 229 9.52 -36.98 -38.15
N GLU A 230 9.33 -35.90 -38.91
CA GLU A 230 9.17 -36.00 -40.36
C GLU A 230 10.40 -36.66 -41.01
N SER A 231 11.62 -36.21 -40.70
CA SER A 231 12.83 -36.79 -41.27
C SER A 231 13.04 -38.27 -40.88
N ARG A 232 12.64 -38.68 -39.66
CA ARG A 232 12.92 -40.01 -39.14
C ARG A 232 11.89 -41.07 -39.57
N TYR A 233 10.65 -40.66 -39.79
CA TYR A 233 9.52 -41.57 -39.99
C TYR A 233 8.79 -41.42 -41.33
N LYS A 234 9.09 -40.38 -42.13
CA LYS A 234 8.44 -40.13 -43.42
C LYS A 234 9.25 -40.64 -44.63
N ASP A 235 10.48 -41.11 -44.43
CA ASP A 235 11.22 -41.92 -45.41
C ASP A 235 10.96 -43.42 -45.15
N PRO A 236 10.01 -44.06 -45.85
CA PRO A 236 9.98 -45.51 -45.93
C PRO A 236 11.20 -45.97 -46.72
N ALA A 237 12.05 -46.79 -46.07
CA ALA A 237 13.00 -47.63 -46.79
C ALA A 237 12.28 -48.58 -47.74
#